data_AF-A0A7X5TUB3-F1
#
_entry.id   AF-A0A7X5TUB3-F1
#
_cell.length_a   1.000
_cell.length_b   1.000
_cell.length_c   1.000
_cell.angle_alpha   90.00
_cell.angle_beta   90.00
_cell.angle_gamma   90.00
#
_symmetry.space_group_name_H-M   'P 1'
#
loop_
_entity.id
_entity.type
_entity.pdbx_description
1 polymer ?
#
loop_
_entity_poly.entity_id
_entity_poly.type
_entity_poly.pdbx_seq_one_letter_code
_entity_poly.pdbx_strand_id
1 'polypeptide(L)'
;MLDAQDDPNGVRLVLWNNCKPDRTFYVEAIKSFHPVGSLRQVDLVQSPVNAGGMGRFYVARALARENGAGPVVFLDDDQDVGPRFVADCVRSYRHKSVSGWWAWRILEDYFQREPVVCGEAADYVGTGGMVIDRSLFLESDFFSGLPTRYWFIEDLWLSDYARRKGWPLHKLDTAIEFVMDETNQNHQLAGLKPEFFRWLASQRHTPLH
;
A
#
# COMPACT_ATOMS: atom_id res chain seq x y z
N MET A 1 12.03 -11.41 -10.01
CA MET A 1 10.82 -10.98 -9.27
C MET A 1 10.18 -9.77 -9.94
N LEU A 2 10.66 -8.53 -9.74
CA LEU A 2 10.10 -7.35 -10.42
C LEU A 2 10.65 -7.07 -11.84
N ASP A 3 11.89 -7.45 -12.14
CA ASP A 3 12.39 -7.35 -13.53
C ASP A 3 11.85 -8.47 -14.44
N ALA A 4 11.28 -9.51 -13.83
CA ALA A 4 10.66 -10.62 -14.53
C ALA A 4 9.17 -10.38 -14.84
N GLN A 5 8.65 -9.16 -14.63
CA GLN A 5 7.23 -8.88 -14.86
C GLN A 5 6.88 -8.91 -16.36
N ASP A 6 5.67 -9.32 -16.70
CA ASP A 6 5.20 -9.46 -18.09
C ASP A 6 4.46 -8.24 -18.66
N ASP A 7 4.53 -7.08 -17.99
CA ASP A 7 3.91 -5.85 -18.49
C ASP A 7 4.70 -5.26 -19.69
N PRO A 8 4.08 -5.10 -20.87
CA PRO A 8 4.75 -4.64 -22.07
C PRO A 8 5.21 -3.17 -22.00
N ASN A 9 4.58 -2.36 -21.14
CA ASN A 9 4.96 -0.96 -20.93
C ASN A 9 6.16 -0.83 -20.00
N GLY A 10 6.54 -1.92 -19.32
CA GLY A 10 7.60 -1.97 -18.34
C GLY A 10 7.20 -1.35 -17.00
N VAL A 11 8.10 -1.51 -16.03
CA VAL A 11 7.87 -1.17 -14.62
C VAL A 11 8.83 -0.05 -14.20
N ARG A 12 8.29 0.97 -13.55
CA ARG A 12 9.06 1.94 -12.76
C ARG A 12 8.92 1.59 -11.29
N LEU A 13 10.04 1.25 -10.66
CA LEU A 13 10.10 0.98 -9.22
C LEU A 13 10.56 2.23 -8.48
N VAL A 14 9.84 2.60 -7.42
CA VAL A 14 10.26 3.65 -6.50
C VAL A 14 10.45 3.04 -5.12
N LEU A 15 11.68 3.05 -4.64
CA LEU A 15 12.07 2.56 -3.33
C LEU A 15 12.06 3.72 -2.33
N TRP A 16 11.34 3.55 -1.22
CA TRP A 16 11.36 4.50 -0.11
C TRP A 16 12.28 3.99 1.00
N ASN A 17 13.35 4.73 1.30
CA ASN A 17 14.26 4.38 2.36
C ASN A 17 13.98 5.17 3.65
N ASN A 18 13.51 4.45 4.68
CA ASN A 18 13.31 4.99 6.03
C ASN A 18 14.60 5.03 6.87
N CYS A 19 15.66 4.30 6.46
CA CYS A 19 16.90 4.16 7.21
C CYS A 19 18.06 4.91 6.53
N LYS A 20 18.32 6.15 6.95
CA LYS A 20 19.38 6.99 6.37
C LYS A 20 20.77 6.31 6.30
N PRO A 21 21.24 5.55 7.30
CA PRO A 21 22.49 4.81 7.21
C PRO A 21 22.56 3.83 6.02
N ASP A 22 21.44 3.22 5.63
CA ASP A 22 21.41 2.20 4.57
C ASP A 22 21.44 2.80 3.16
N ARG A 23 21.41 4.12 3.03
CA ARG A 23 21.36 4.80 1.73
C ARG A 23 22.48 4.34 0.79
N THR A 24 23.71 4.29 1.29
CA THR A 24 24.87 3.91 0.47
C THR A 24 24.72 2.48 -0.04
N PHE A 25 24.27 1.57 0.82
CA PHE A 25 24.00 0.18 0.45
C PHE A 25 22.98 0.10 -0.70
N TYR A 26 21.82 0.77 -0.56
CA TYR A 26 20.79 0.75 -1.61
C TYR A 26 21.26 1.42 -2.91
N VAL A 27 21.99 2.53 -2.84
CA VAL A 27 22.53 3.20 -4.04
C VAL A 27 23.48 2.28 -4.81
N GLU A 28 24.38 1.59 -4.13
CA GLU A 28 25.32 0.66 -4.78
C GLU A 28 24.62 -0.60 -5.30
N ALA A 29 23.60 -1.11 -4.60
CA ALA A 29 22.78 -2.21 -5.08
C ALA A 29 22.02 -1.83 -6.38
N ILE A 30 21.44 -0.64 -6.43
CA ILE A 30 20.74 -0.16 -7.64
C ILE A 30 21.71 0.04 -8.80
N LYS A 31 22.88 0.64 -8.56
CA LYS A 31 23.90 0.84 -9.62
C LYS A 31 24.45 -0.47 -10.18
N SER A 32 24.58 -1.50 -9.35
CA SER A 32 25.11 -2.79 -9.77
C SER A 32 24.05 -3.69 -10.43
N PHE A 33 22.76 -3.36 -10.28
CA PHE A 33 21.67 -4.07 -10.92
C PHE A 33 21.57 -3.75 -12.42
N HIS A 34 21.59 -4.78 -13.26
CA HIS A 34 21.45 -4.66 -14.71
C HIS A 34 20.13 -5.29 -15.14
N PRO A 35 19.08 -4.49 -15.42
CA PRO A 35 17.78 -5.02 -15.83
C PRO A 35 17.90 -5.73 -17.18
N VAL A 36 17.31 -6.92 -17.28
CA VAL A 36 17.23 -7.72 -18.50
C VAL A 36 15.79 -7.93 -18.96
N GLY A 37 14.81 -7.53 -18.14
CA GLY A 37 13.39 -7.69 -18.45
C GLY A 37 12.63 -6.37 -18.46
N SER A 38 11.57 -6.31 -17.66
CA SER A 38 10.57 -5.24 -17.71
C SER A 38 10.88 -4.05 -16.82
N LEU A 39 11.87 -4.11 -15.92
CA LEU A 39 12.21 -2.98 -15.07
C LEU A 39 12.92 -1.90 -15.90
N ARG A 40 12.27 -0.74 -16.05
CA ARG A 40 12.77 0.37 -16.87
C ARG A 40 13.50 1.43 -16.07
N GLN A 41 13.10 1.60 -14.81
CA GLN A 41 13.62 2.64 -13.94
C GLN A 41 13.51 2.19 -12.49
N VAL A 42 14.54 2.52 -11.70
CA VAL A 42 14.55 2.37 -10.25
C VAL A 42 14.94 3.70 -9.63
N ASP A 43 14.01 4.30 -8.89
CA ASP A 43 14.26 5.51 -8.13
C ASP A 43 14.42 5.17 -6.65
N LEU A 44 15.34 5.86 -5.98
CA LEU A 44 15.50 5.78 -4.53
C LEU A 44 15.14 7.12 -3.89
N VAL A 45 14.10 7.12 -3.05
CA VAL A 45 13.70 8.27 -2.24
C VAL A 45 14.25 8.08 -0.83
N GLN A 46 15.21 8.91 -0.45
CA GLN A 46 15.71 8.97 0.92
C GLN A 46 14.81 9.88 1.77
N SER A 47 14.18 9.31 2.80
CA SER A 47 13.49 10.14 3.78
C SER A 47 14.46 10.73 4.81
N PRO A 48 14.30 12.00 5.24
CA PRO A 48 15.07 12.57 6.34
C PRO A 48 14.66 11.99 7.71
N VAL A 49 13.48 11.39 7.81
CA VAL A 49 12.90 10.80 9.03
C VAL A 49 12.28 9.43 8.72
N ASN A 50 12.14 8.56 9.73
CA ASN A 50 11.39 7.32 9.53
C ASN A 50 9.89 7.65 9.40
N ALA A 51 9.35 7.57 8.19
CA ALA A 51 7.94 7.81 7.90
C ALA A 51 7.10 6.53 7.99
N GLY A 52 7.69 5.37 8.33
CA GLY A 52 7.00 4.09 8.32
C GLY A 52 6.39 3.78 6.95
N GLY A 53 5.21 3.14 6.95
CA GLY A 53 4.46 2.82 5.75
C GLY A 53 3.97 4.04 4.97
N MET A 54 3.78 5.20 5.62
CA MET A 54 3.31 6.45 4.99
C MET A 54 4.23 6.95 3.86
N GLY A 55 5.49 6.53 3.84
CA GLY A 55 6.44 6.83 2.76
C GLY A 55 5.88 6.55 1.37
N ARG A 56 5.22 5.39 1.19
CA ARG A 56 4.62 5.00 -0.10
C ARG A 56 3.50 5.95 -0.54
N PHE A 57 2.77 6.55 0.41
CA PHE A 57 1.70 7.50 0.11
C PHE A 57 2.24 8.87 -0.29
N TYR A 58 3.37 9.31 0.26
CA TYR A 58 4.03 10.53 -0.21
C TYR A 58 4.54 10.42 -1.64
N VAL A 59 5.11 9.25 -1.99
CA VAL A 59 5.49 8.95 -3.38
C VAL A 59 4.27 8.95 -4.27
N ALA A 60 3.20 8.26 -3.88
CA ALA A 60 1.96 8.22 -4.66
C ALA A 60 1.35 9.61 -4.87
N ARG A 61 1.39 10.48 -3.85
CA ARG A 61 0.98 11.89 -3.96
C ARG A 61 1.81 12.67 -4.97
N ALA A 62 3.14 12.51 -4.94
CA ALA A 62 4.02 13.17 -5.88
C ALA A 62 3.70 12.75 -7.33
N LEU A 63 3.54 11.44 -7.56
CA LEU A 63 3.14 10.88 -8.84
C LEU A 63 1.76 11.36 -9.28
N ALA A 64 0.80 11.48 -8.36
CA ALA A 64 -0.55 11.98 -8.64
C ALA A 64 -0.56 13.46 -9.02
N ARG A 65 0.30 14.28 -8.39
CA ARG A 65 0.43 15.71 -8.73
C ARG A 65 1.05 15.92 -10.10
N GLU A 66 2.01 15.09 -10.46
CA GLU A 66 2.70 15.17 -11.75
C GLU A 66 1.81 14.65 -12.89
N ASN A 67 1.10 13.54 -12.67
CA ASN A 67 0.49 12.77 -13.74
C ASN A 67 -1.04 12.58 -13.61
N GLY A 68 -1.69 13.19 -12.61
CA GLY A 68 -3.13 13.08 -12.36
C GLY A 68 -3.56 11.70 -11.82
N ALA A 69 -4.79 11.30 -12.10
CA ALA A 69 -5.32 9.98 -11.72
C ALA A 69 -4.57 8.85 -12.46
N GLY A 70 -4.69 7.62 -11.94
CA GLY A 70 -4.07 6.44 -12.55
C GLY A 70 -3.64 5.40 -11.52
N PRO A 71 -3.25 4.20 -11.97
CA PRO A 71 -2.82 3.13 -11.07
C PRO A 71 -1.49 3.46 -10.41
N VAL A 72 -1.37 3.10 -9.13
CA VAL A 72 -0.09 2.89 -8.45
C VAL A 72 -0.16 1.56 -7.71
N VAL A 73 0.94 0.80 -7.76
CA VAL A 73 1.08 -0.49 -7.08
C VAL A 73 2.00 -0.31 -5.89
N PHE A 74 1.60 -0.83 -4.73
CA PHE A 74 2.42 -0.89 -3.53
C PHE A 74 2.80 -2.35 -3.24
N LEU A 75 4.03 -2.51 -2.77
CA LEU A 75 4.65 -3.78 -2.46
C LEU A 75 5.51 -3.60 -1.20
N ASP A 76 5.44 -4.54 -0.28
CA ASP A 76 6.32 -4.56 0.90
C ASP A 76 7.68 -5.19 0.55
N ASP A 77 8.70 -4.89 1.33
CA ASP A 77 10.08 -5.33 1.10
C ASP A 77 10.34 -6.78 1.52
N ASP A 78 9.36 -7.42 2.16
CA ASP A 78 9.36 -8.83 2.58
C ASP A 78 8.42 -9.72 1.74
N GLN A 79 8.03 -9.24 0.55
CA GLN A 79 7.10 -9.93 -0.35
C GLN A 79 7.78 -10.41 -1.63
N ASP A 80 7.65 -11.70 -1.91
CA ASP A 80 7.99 -12.30 -3.20
C ASP A 80 6.76 -12.31 -4.12
N VAL A 81 6.93 -11.82 -5.35
CA VAL A 81 5.84 -11.73 -6.34
C VAL A 81 6.14 -12.49 -7.63
N GLY A 82 5.10 -13.13 -8.17
CA GLY A 82 5.16 -13.84 -9.44
C GLY A 82 5.30 -12.89 -10.66
N PRO A 83 5.69 -13.41 -11.84
CA PRO A 83 5.88 -12.63 -13.07
C PRO A 83 4.64 -11.85 -13.55
N ARG A 84 3.44 -12.28 -13.14
CA ARG A 84 2.18 -11.66 -13.55
C ARG A 84 1.68 -10.56 -12.63
N PHE A 85 2.35 -10.33 -11.50
CA PHE A 85 1.85 -9.47 -10.43
C PHE A 85 1.45 -8.06 -10.91
N VAL A 86 2.30 -7.40 -11.70
CA VAL A 86 1.99 -6.06 -12.25
C VAL A 86 0.83 -6.13 -13.22
N ALA A 87 0.80 -7.11 -14.13
CA ALA A 87 -0.31 -7.29 -15.07
C ALA A 87 -1.64 -7.60 -14.36
N ASP A 88 -1.61 -8.39 -13.28
CA ASP A 88 -2.77 -8.70 -12.46
C ASP A 88 -3.25 -7.45 -11.71
N CYS A 89 -2.34 -6.65 -11.14
CA CYS A 89 -2.64 -5.33 -10.57
C CYS A 89 -3.28 -4.38 -11.59
N VAL A 90 -2.67 -4.22 -12.78
CA VAL A 90 -3.18 -3.33 -13.83
C VAL A 90 -4.55 -3.79 -14.32
N ARG A 91 -4.77 -5.10 -14.48
CA ARG A 91 -6.07 -5.66 -14.86
C ARG A 91 -7.15 -5.43 -13.81
N SER A 92 -6.79 -5.46 -12.52
CA SER A 92 -7.71 -5.22 -11.41
C SER A 92 -7.93 -3.75 -11.08
N TYR A 93 -7.10 -2.84 -11.62
CA TYR A 93 -7.26 -1.41 -11.41
C TYR A 93 -8.63 -0.92 -11.91
N ARG A 94 -9.30 -0.11 -11.09
CA ARG A 94 -10.46 0.69 -11.48
C ARG A 94 -10.28 2.10 -10.97
N HIS A 95 -10.83 3.06 -11.70
CA HIS A 95 -10.85 4.45 -11.25
C HIS A 95 -11.59 4.55 -9.90
N LYS A 96 -10.99 5.27 -8.95
CA LYS A 96 -11.53 5.44 -7.59
C LYS A 96 -11.82 4.14 -6.84
N SER A 97 -10.93 3.14 -6.94
CA SER A 97 -11.01 1.90 -6.15
C SER A 97 -9.68 1.55 -5.51
N VAL A 98 -9.74 0.61 -4.56
CA VAL A 98 -8.58 -0.07 -3.98
C VAL A 98 -8.72 -1.57 -4.24
N SER A 99 -7.66 -2.23 -4.64
CA SER A 99 -7.64 -3.69 -4.78
C SER A 99 -6.34 -4.24 -4.23
N GLY A 100 -6.40 -5.21 -3.32
CA GLY A 100 -5.16 -5.74 -2.73
C GLY A 100 -5.24 -7.21 -2.39
N TRP A 101 -4.06 -7.82 -2.35
CA TRP A 101 -3.90 -9.23 -2.08
C TRP A 101 -4.30 -9.56 -0.65
N TRP A 102 -3.96 -8.73 0.33
CA TRP A 102 -4.39 -8.94 1.71
C TRP A 102 -5.73 -8.25 2.02
N ALA A 103 -6.85 -8.88 1.67
CA ALA A 103 -8.18 -8.29 1.80
C ALA A 103 -9.12 -9.07 2.74
N TRP A 104 -9.84 -8.34 3.59
CA TRP A 104 -10.69 -8.90 4.65
C TRP A 104 -12.04 -8.19 4.75
N ARG A 105 -13.08 -8.97 5.09
CA ARG A 105 -14.35 -8.45 5.61
C ARG A 105 -14.23 -8.40 7.13
N ILE A 106 -14.58 -7.27 7.73
CA ILE A 106 -14.51 -7.08 9.17
C ILE A 106 -15.92 -7.28 9.73
N LEU A 107 -16.04 -8.11 10.74
CA LEU A 107 -17.30 -8.41 11.42
C LEU A 107 -17.53 -7.37 12.53
N GLU A 108 -17.27 -7.71 13.79
CA GLU A 108 -17.54 -6.81 14.92
C GLU A 108 -16.33 -6.00 15.39
N ASP A 109 -15.13 -6.60 15.33
CA ASP A 109 -13.87 -5.97 15.72
C ASP A 109 -12.78 -6.32 14.71
N TYR A 110 -11.68 -5.55 14.70
CA TYR A 110 -10.61 -5.69 13.71
C TYR A 110 -10.06 -7.12 13.59
N PHE A 111 -9.93 -7.85 14.71
CA PHE A 111 -9.45 -9.24 14.70
C PHE A 111 -10.52 -10.25 14.32
N GLN A 112 -11.80 -9.89 14.39
CA GLN A 112 -12.91 -10.71 13.92
C GLN A 112 -13.13 -10.44 12.44
N ARG A 113 -12.39 -11.16 11.61
CA ARG A 113 -12.38 -10.93 10.16
C ARG A 113 -12.30 -12.23 9.39
N GLU A 114 -12.88 -12.21 8.20
CA GLU A 114 -12.83 -13.32 7.24
C GLU A 114 -12.15 -12.89 5.94
N PRO A 115 -11.36 -13.77 5.31
CA PRO A 115 -10.70 -13.43 4.06
C PRO A 115 -11.75 -13.26 2.96
N VAL A 116 -11.56 -12.24 2.12
CA VAL A 116 -12.46 -11.96 1.01
C VAL A 116 -12.07 -12.82 -0.20
N VAL A 117 -13.07 -13.40 -0.85
CA VAL A 117 -12.90 -14.13 -2.12
C VAL A 117 -12.67 -13.14 -3.26
N CYS A 118 -11.83 -13.50 -4.24
CA CYS A 118 -11.56 -12.67 -5.41
C CYS A 118 -12.87 -12.21 -6.08
N GLY A 119 -13.00 -10.90 -6.31
CA GLY A 119 -14.20 -10.28 -6.90
C GLY A 119 -15.23 -9.76 -5.89
N GLU A 120 -15.16 -10.16 -4.61
CA GLU A 120 -16.05 -9.62 -3.57
C GLU A 120 -15.55 -8.28 -3.01
N ALA A 121 -16.47 -7.57 -2.35
CA ALA A 121 -16.15 -6.34 -1.63
C ALA A 121 -15.45 -6.64 -0.29
N ALA A 122 -14.43 -5.84 0.02
CA ALA A 122 -13.70 -5.90 1.27
C ALA A 122 -13.96 -4.67 2.15
N ASP A 123 -13.75 -4.84 3.46
CA ASP A 123 -13.79 -3.75 4.43
C ASP A 123 -12.41 -3.16 4.69
N TYR A 124 -11.37 -3.97 4.48
CA TYR A 124 -9.98 -3.65 4.75
C TYR A 124 -9.06 -4.33 3.72
N VAL A 125 -8.05 -3.59 3.28
CA VAL A 125 -6.98 -4.04 2.40
C VAL A 125 -5.64 -3.63 2.99
N GLY A 126 -4.74 -4.59 3.14
CA GLY A 126 -3.34 -4.33 3.50
C GLY A 126 -2.60 -3.60 2.39
N THR A 127 -1.65 -2.74 2.76
CA THR A 127 -0.93 -1.85 1.82
C THR A 127 0.15 -2.55 1.01
N GLY A 128 0.61 -3.74 1.41
CA GLY A 128 1.49 -4.60 0.63
C GLY A 128 0.71 -5.43 -0.39
N GLY A 129 1.17 -5.45 -1.64
CA GLY A 129 0.53 -6.21 -2.70
C GLY A 129 -0.81 -5.62 -3.12
N MET A 130 -0.90 -4.30 -3.28
CA MET A 130 -2.14 -3.62 -3.68
C MET A 130 -1.97 -2.67 -4.87
N VAL A 131 -3.05 -2.45 -5.60
CA VAL A 131 -3.21 -1.42 -6.63
C VAL A 131 -4.32 -0.44 -6.21
N ILE A 132 -4.05 0.86 -6.38
CA ILE A 132 -4.99 1.93 -6.01
C ILE A 132 -4.92 3.07 -7.02
N ASP A 133 -6.04 3.78 -7.19
CA ASP A 133 -6.03 5.05 -7.92
C ASP A 133 -5.31 6.14 -7.11
N ARG A 134 -4.17 6.62 -7.64
CA ARG A 134 -3.33 7.60 -6.94
C ARG A 134 -4.01 8.95 -6.71
N SER A 135 -5.14 9.25 -7.36
CA SER A 135 -5.92 10.47 -7.11
C SER A 135 -6.40 10.59 -5.65
N LEU A 136 -6.52 9.48 -4.91
CA LEU A 136 -6.82 9.51 -3.47
C LEU A 136 -5.82 10.36 -2.69
N PHE A 137 -4.55 10.34 -3.09
CA PHE A 137 -3.46 11.02 -2.39
C PHE A 137 -3.34 12.51 -2.75
N LEU A 138 -4.19 13.03 -3.64
CA LEU A 138 -4.29 14.48 -3.86
C LEU A 138 -5.01 15.17 -2.69
N GLU A 139 -5.88 14.43 -2.02
CA GLU A 139 -6.66 14.90 -0.87
C GLU A 139 -5.75 15.24 0.31
N SER A 140 -5.73 16.50 0.74
CA SER A 140 -4.85 16.95 1.83
C SER A 140 -5.26 16.37 3.19
N ASP A 141 -6.56 16.20 3.40
CA ASP A 141 -7.15 15.61 4.62
C ASP A 141 -6.79 14.13 4.80
N PHE A 142 -6.38 13.42 3.74
CA PHE A 142 -5.79 12.10 3.86
C PHE A 142 -4.52 12.12 4.73
N PHE A 143 -3.67 13.14 4.56
CA PHE A 143 -2.41 13.24 5.29
C PHE A 143 -2.58 13.94 6.64
N SER A 144 -3.42 14.97 6.71
CA SER A 144 -3.63 15.71 7.96
C SER A 144 -4.64 15.06 8.91
N GLY A 145 -5.46 14.13 8.41
CA GLY A 145 -6.51 13.47 9.19
C GLY A 145 -6.04 12.25 9.99
N LEU A 146 -4.86 11.70 9.70
CA LEU A 146 -4.30 10.55 10.43
C LEU A 146 -3.66 11.01 11.75
N PRO A 147 -4.19 10.59 12.92
CA PRO A 147 -3.55 10.92 14.19
C PRO A 147 -2.16 10.28 14.28
N THR A 148 -1.16 11.05 14.76
CA THR A 148 0.24 10.60 14.86
C THR A 148 0.42 9.28 15.64
N ARG A 149 -0.46 8.99 16.60
CA ARG A 149 -0.44 7.73 17.37
C ARG A 149 -0.68 6.48 16.49
N TYR A 150 -1.36 6.63 15.36
CA TYR A 150 -1.70 5.54 14.44
C TYR A 150 -0.87 5.58 13.15
N TRP A 151 0.23 6.34 13.14
CA TRP A 151 1.07 6.56 11.96
C TRP A 151 1.62 5.28 11.30
N PHE A 152 1.84 4.23 12.09
CA PHE A 152 2.34 2.92 11.65
C PHE A 152 1.22 1.89 11.42
N ILE A 153 -0.02 2.34 11.30
CA ILE A 153 -1.21 1.53 11.02
C ILE A 153 -1.94 2.16 9.83
N GLU A 154 -1.16 2.52 8.82
CA GLU A 154 -1.60 3.32 7.69
C GLU A 154 -2.53 2.56 6.74
N ASP A 155 -2.50 1.22 6.81
CA ASP A 155 -3.37 0.30 6.09
C ASP A 155 -4.85 0.43 6.50
N LEU A 156 -5.13 0.47 7.81
CA LEU A 156 -6.46 0.72 8.36
C LEU A 156 -6.95 2.12 7.99
N TRP A 157 -6.07 3.11 8.10
CA TRP A 157 -6.39 4.49 7.72
C TRP A 157 -6.79 4.60 6.26
N LEU A 158 -5.97 4.03 5.35
CA LEU A 158 -6.23 4.04 3.92
C LEU A 158 -7.56 3.35 3.59
N SER A 159 -7.79 2.17 4.16
CA SER A 159 -9.01 1.41 3.93
C SER A 159 -10.26 2.18 4.38
N ASP A 160 -10.24 2.74 5.59
CA ASP A 160 -11.34 3.55 6.11
C ASP A 160 -11.56 4.83 5.28
N TYR A 161 -10.48 5.55 4.99
CA TYR A 161 -10.55 6.81 4.25
C TYR A 161 -11.12 6.60 2.85
N ALA A 162 -10.65 5.58 2.12
CA ALA A 162 -11.18 5.22 0.81
C ALA A 162 -12.69 4.93 0.89
N ARG A 163 -13.12 4.13 1.87
CA ARG A 163 -14.54 3.82 2.06
C ARG A 163 -15.39 5.05 2.39
N ARG A 164 -14.89 5.97 3.23
CA ARG A 164 -15.59 7.24 3.52
C ARG A 164 -15.74 8.13 2.29
N LYS A 165 -14.83 8.03 1.32
CA LYS A 165 -14.95 8.70 0.00
C LYS A 165 -15.81 7.91 -0.99
N GLY A 166 -16.39 6.78 -0.59
CA GLY A 166 -17.22 5.91 -1.44
C GLY A 166 -16.42 5.04 -2.41
N TRP A 167 -15.13 4.84 -2.17
CA TRP A 167 -14.28 4.02 -3.03
C TRP A 167 -14.42 2.54 -2.62
N PRO A 168 -14.77 1.63 -3.54
CA PRO A 168 -14.85 0.22 -3.22
C PRO A 168 -13.46 -0.38 -3.03
N LEU A 169 -13.39 -1.33 -2.09
CA LEU A 169 -12.22 -2.16 -1.82
C LEU A 169 -12.50 -3.57 -2.34
N HIS A 170 -11.53 -4.19 -2.99
CA HIS A 170 -11.65 -5.53 -3.56
C HIS A 170 -10.45 -6.41 -3.24
N LYS A 171 -10.67 -7.73 -3.23
CA LYS A 171 -9.59 -8.72 -3.23
C LYS A 171 -8.93 -8.77 -4.62
N LEU A 172 -7.61 -8.63 -4.65
CA LEU A 172 -6.77 -8.84 -5.83
C LEU A 172 -6.46 -10.33 -6.00
N ASP A 173 -6.60 -10.82 -7.23
CA ASP A 173 -6.26 -12.18 -7.62
C ASP A 173 -4.84 -12.23 -8.17
N THR A 174 -3.87 -12.48 -7.30
CA THR A 174 -2.44 -12.59 -7.63
C THR A 174 -1.74 -13.51 -6.62
N ALA A 175 -0.59 -14.06 -7.01
CA ALA A 175 0.29 -14.81 -6.12
C ALA A 175 1.32 -13.89 -5.47
N ILE A 176 1.37 -13.90 -4.14
CA ILE A 176 2.39 -13.24 -3.31
C ILE A 176 2.76 -14.21 -2.19
N GLU A 177 4.05 -14.31 -1.90
CA GLU A 177 4.60 -15.11 -0.79
C GLU A 177 5.36 -14.18 0.17
N PHE A 178 5.30 -14.46 1.47
CA PHE A 178 6.10 -13.72 2.46
C PHE A 178 7.47 -14.39 2.60
N VAL A 179 8.53 -13.59 2.64
CA VAL A 179 9.92 -14.06 2.62
C VAL A 179 10.55 -14.10 4.03
N MET A 180 9.93 -13.48 5.04
CA MET A 180 10.47 -13.46 6.42
C MET A 180 9.39 -13.74 7.49
N ASP A 181 9.63 -14.77 8.31
CA ASP A 181 8.75 -15.19 9.41
C ASP A 181 8.99 -14.40 10.73
N GLU A 182 10.08 -13.63 10.87
CA GLU A 182 10.64 -13.35 12.22
C GLU A 182 10.71 -11.87 12.66
N THR A 183 10.26 -10.89 11.87
CA THR A 183 10.29 -9.46 12.29
C THR A 183 8.93 -8.75 12.16
N ASN A 184 7.86 -9.51 12.35
CA ASN A 184 6.52 -8.94 12.37
C ASN A 184 6.41 -7.93 13.54
N GLN A 185 6.25 -6.63 13.26
CA GLN A 185 5.97 -5.56 14.23
C GLN A 185 4.64 -5.77 15.01
N ASN A 186 4.00 -6.92 14.84
CA ASN A 186 2.71 -7.31 15.38
C ASN A 186 2.60 -7.16 16.90
N HIS A 187 3.65 -7.44 17.68
CA HIS A 187 3.47 -7.50 19.15
C HIS A 187 3.19 -6.13 19.79
N GLN A 188 3.77 -5.04 19.28
CA GLN A 188 3.51 -3.68 19.80
C GLN A 188 2.28 -3.02 19.16
N LEU A 189 1.95 -3.40 17.92
CA LEU A 189 0.81 -2.83 17.18
C LEU A 189 -0.51 -3.57 17.41
N ALA A 190 -0.48 -4.81 17.92
CA ALA A 190 -1.68 -5.63 18.11
C ALA A 190 -2.76 -4.96 18.98
N GLY A 191 -2.38 -4.24 20.03
CA GLY A 191 -3.33 -3.50 20.87
C GLY A 191 -3.88 -2.25 20.20
N LEU A 192 -3.08 -1.60 19.34
CA LEU A 192 -3.45 -0.34 18.68
C LEU A 192 -4.41 -0.54 17.52
N LYS A 193 -4.37 -1.68 16.80
CA LYS A 193 -5.25 -1.90 15.64
C LYS A 193 -6.75 -1.92 16.01
N PRO A 194 -7.22 -2.66 17.03
CA PRO A 194 -8.62 -2.59 17.48
C PRO A 194 -9.01 -1.23 18.02
N GLU A 195 -8.11 -0.57 18.76
CA GLU A 195 -8.35 0.78 19.26
C GLU A 195 -8.56 1.76 18.10
N PHE A 196 -7.68 1.72 17.09
CA PHE A 196 -7.77 2.58 15.93
C PHE A 196 -9.03 2.28 15.12
N PHE A 197 -9.38 1.00 14.93
CA PHE A 197 -10.61 0.59 14.24
C PHE A 197 -11.86 1.17 14.93
N ARG A 198 -11.95 1.06 16.26
CA ARG A 198 -13.06 1.68 17.03
C ARG A 198 -13.06 3.20 16.94
N TRP A 199 -11.89 3.83 16.95
CA TRP A 199 -11.77 5.27 16.75
C TRP A 199 -12.28 5.67 15.36
N LEU A 200 -11.90 4.96 14.29
CA LEU A 200 -12.37 5.21 12.92
C LEU A 200 -13.90 5.05 12.83
N ALA A 201 -14.45 4.01 13.46
CA ALA A 201 -15.90 3.79 13.50
C ALA A 201 -16.65 4.95 14.17
N SER A 202 -16.11 5.54 15.25
CA SER A 202 -16.73 6.69 15.92
C SER A 202 -16.70 7.97 15.06
N GLN A 203 -15.68 8.13 14.22
CA GLN A 203 -15.61 9.27 13.28
C GLN A 203 -16.70 9.19 12.20
N ARG A 204 -17.10 7.99 11.76
CA ARG A 204 -18.16 7.82 10.75
C ARG A 204 -19.56 8.24 11.23
N HIS A 205 -19.79 8.21 12.54
CA HIS A 205 -21.09 8.54 13.16
C HIS A 205 -21.21 10.01 13.54
N THR A 206 -20.14 10.80 13.36
CA THR A 206 -20.16 12.24 13.60
C THR A 206 -20.54 12.93 12.28
N PRO A 207 -21.67 13.68 12.21
CA PRO A 207 -22.00 14.44 11.01
C PRO A 207 -20.87 15.44 10.72
N LEU A 208 -20.41 15.49 9.48
CA LEU A 208 -19.53 16.57 9.03
C LEU A 208 -20.33 17.87 9.13
N HIS A 209 -19.90 18.77 10.02
CA HIS A 209 -20.43 20.12 10.18
C HIS A 209 -19.96 21.04 9.05
#